data_AF-A0A9D8TJD8-F1
#
_entry.id   AF-A0A9D8TJD8-F1
#
_cell.length_a   1.000
_cell.length_b   1.000
_cell.length_c   1.000
_cell.angle_alpha   90.00
_cell.angle_beta   90.00
_cell.angle_gamma   90.00
#
_symmetry.space_group_name_H-M   'P 1'
#
loop_
_entity.id
_entity.type
_entity.pdbx_description
1 polymer ?
#
loop_
_entity_poly.entity_id
_entity_poly.type
_entity_poly.pdbx_seq_one_letter_code
_entity_poly.pdbx_strand_id
1 'polypeptide(L)'
;MKTKTTFLLILFVMLSACGNYRSSIPDVPVYVQRHLASINCLFPGNVWSITSPRLASDACGYAGILLVCAFDGQYYAFDMACPHEAQPSKRIDLPDESLNATCPHC
;
A
#
# COMPACT_ATOMS: atom_id res chain seq x y z
N MET A 1 -1.11 34.30 37.27
CA MET A 1 -1.18 32.84 37.56
C MET A 1 -2.00 32.05 36.55
N LYS A 2 -3.18 32.52 36.08
CA LYS A 2 -4.03 31.77 35.13
C LYS A 2 -3.36 31.46 33.76
N THR A 3 -2.60 32.40 33.20
CA THR A 3 -1.93 32.25 31.89
C THR A 3 -0.84 31.17 31.83
N LYS A 4 -0.08 30.97 32.92
CA LYS A 4 0.97 29.92 32.98
C LYS A 4 0.36 28.51 33.04
N THR A 5 -0.76 28.35 33.76
CA THR A 5 -1.49 27.08 33.85
C THR A 5 -2.14 26.72 32.51
N THR A 6 -2.72 27.68 31.80
CA THR A 6 -3.29 27.45 30.45
C THR A 6 -2.21 27.06 29.44
N PHE A 7 -1.03 27.70 29.49
CA PHE A 7 0.09 27.36 28.60
C PHE A 7 0.61 25.94 28.83
N LEU A 8 0.72 25.52 30.10
CA LEU A 8 1.15 24.17 30.47
C LEU A 8 0.13 23.10 30.02
N LEU A 9 -1.16 23.41 30.09
CA LEU A 9 -2.24 22.53 29.62
C LEU A 9 -2.20 22.33 28.10
N ILE A 10 -1.97 23.40 27.34
CA ILE A 10 -1.86 23.34 25.87
C ILE A 10 -0.62 22.52 25.45
N LEU A 11 0.51 22.70 26.15
CA LEU A 11 1.73 21.92 25.89
C LEU A 11 1.53 20.42 26.16
N PHE A 12 0.75 20.07 27.19
CA PHE A 12 0.44 18.68 27.52
C PHE A 12 -0.44 17.99 26.46
N VAL A 13 -1.42 18.70 25.90
CA VAL A 13 -2.31 18.18 24.84
C VAL A 13 -1.55 17.90 23.53
N MET A 14 -0.54 18.73 23.21
CA MET A 14 0.29 18.53 22.01
C MET A 14 1.20 17.29 22.09
N LEU A 15 1.56 16.85 23.31
CA LEU A 15 2.42 15.67 23.51
C LEU A 15 1.65 14.34 23.43
N SER A 16 0.32 14.37 23.49
CA SER A 16 -0.55 13.18 23.38
C SER A 16 -1.01 12.84 21.95
N ALA A 17 -0.58 13.61 20.94
CA ALA A 17 -0.95 13.39 19.54
C ALA A 17 -0.13 12.27 18.87
N CYS A 18 -0.09 11.07 19.46
CA CYS A 18 0.51 9.89 18.84
C CYS A 18 -0.62 8.97 18.34
N GLY A 19 -1.12 9.24 17.15
CA GLY A 19 -2.06 8.35 16.47
C GLY A 19 -1.32 7.16 15.89
N ASN A 20 -1.59 5.95 16.38
CA ASN A 20 -1.09 4.73 15.74
C ASN A 20 -1.98 4.42 14.53
N TYR A 21 -1.57 4.88 13.35
CA TYR A 21 -2.16 4.38 12.11
C TYR A 21 -1.95 2.86 12.07
N ARG A 22 -3.05 2.12 11.98
CA ARG A 22 -3.04 0.70 11.69
C ARG A 22 -3.67 0.52 10.33
N SER A 23 -2.97 -0.17 9.44
CA SER A 23 -3.52 -0.61 8.17
C SER A 23 -4.78 -1.43 8.42
N SER A 24 -5.82 -1.21 7.61
CA SER A 24 -6.99 -2.08 7.58
C SER A 24 -6.65 -3.44 6.94
N ILE A 25 -5.60 -3.50 6.13
CA ILE A 25 -5.07 -4.73 5.53
C ILE A 25 -4.17 -5.42 6.55
N PRO A 26 -4.43 -6.70 6.88
CA PRO A 26 -3.66 -7.42 7.90
C PRO A 26 -2.24 -7.73 7.43
N ASP A 27 -1.31 -7.82 8.38
CA ASP A 27 0.07 -8.24 8.11
C ASP A 27 0.11 -9.72 7.71
N VAL A 28 0.59 -9.98 6.50
CA VAL A 28 0.76 -11.34 5.96
C VAL A 28 2.09 -11.42 5.20
N PRO A 29 2.65 -12.63 4.99
CA PRO A 29 3.92 -12.76 4.29
C PRO A 29 3.87 -12.22 2.85
N VAL A 30 4.90 -11.46 2.48
CA VAL A 30 5.09 -10.90 1.13
C VAL A 30 6.50 -11.25 0.66
N TYR A 31 6.60 -12.03 -0.41
CA TYR A 31 7.86 -12.38 -1.04
C TYR A 31 7.61 -12.84 -2.48
N VAL A 32 8.12 -12.10 -3.47
CA VAL A 32 8.10 -12.51 -4.87
C VAL A 32 9.38 -12.02 -5.53
N GLN A 33 10.08 -12.91 -6.22
CA GLN A 33 11.29 -12.56 -6.97
C GLN A 33 11.06 -12.80 -8.45
N ARG A 34 11.17 -11.74 -9.26
CA ARG A 34 11.05 -11.79 -10.72
C ARG A 34 12.11 -10.92 -11.37
N HIS A 35 12.51 -11.29 -12.58
CA HIS A 35 13.33 -10.43 -13.41
C HIS A 35 12.44 -9.39 -14.10
N LEU A 36 12.78 -8.11 -14.00
CA LEU A 36 11.93 -7.01 -14.48
C LEU A 36 11.61 -7.12 -15.98
N ALA A 37 12.55 -7.57 -16.81
CA ALA A 37 12.31 -7.79 -18.23
C ALA A 37 11.31 -8.94 -18.50
N SER A 38 11.29 -9.99 -17.67
CA SER A 38 10.35 -11.11 -17.84
C SER A 38 8.89 -10.75 -17.53
N ILE A 39 8.68 -9.67 -16.79
CA ILE A 39 7.36 -9.18 -16.40
C ILE A 39 7.00 -7.86 -17.10
N ASN A 40 7.80 -7.44 -18.08
CA ASN A 40 7.62 -6.19 -18.84
C ASN A 40 7.46 -4.95 -17.94
N CYS A 41 8.24 -4.87 -16.86
CA CYS A 41 8.20 -3.76 -15.91
C CYS A 41 9.56 -3.04 -15.83
N LEU A 42 10.01 -2.52 -16.97
CA LEU A 42 11.34 -1.91 -17.11
C LEU A 42 11.31 -0.38 -17.20
N PHE A 43 10.16 0.19 -17.58
CA PHE A 43 10.04 1.60 -17.87
C PHE A 43 8.99 2.27 -16.99
N PRO A 44 9.17 3.56 -16.67
CA PRO A 44 8.15 4.35 -15.97
C PRO A 44 6.77 4.21 -16.63
N GLY A 45 5.73 4.07 -15.80
CA GLY A 45 4.37 3.77 -16.24
C GLY A 45 4.07 2.28 -16.39
N ASN A 46 5.08 1.39 -16.37
CA ASN A 46 4.81 -0.05 -16.42
C ASN A 46 4.24 -0.55 -15.09
N VAL A 47 3.32 -1.49 -15.21
CA VAL A 47 2.64 -2.12 -14.10
C VAL A 47 2.66 -3.62 -14.27
N TRP A 48 2.81 -4.34 -13.17
CA TRP A 48 2.70 -5.78 -13.12
C TRP A 48 1.95 -6.24 -11.87
N SER A 49 1.20 -7.33 -11.96
CA SER A 49 0.48 -7.88 -10.81
C SER A 49 0.57 -9.40 -10.70
N ILE A 50 0.41 -9.87 -9.46
CA ILE A 50 0.32 -11.30 -9.13
C ILE A 50 -0.68 -11.50 -7.99
N THR A 51 -1.68 -12.35 -8.22
CA THR A 51 -2.74 -12.65 -7.26
C THR A 51 -2.67 -14.08 -6.73
N SER A 52 -1.76 -14.90 -7.26
CA SER A 52 -1.56 -16.28 -6.85
C SER A 52 -0.09 -16.69 -7.02
N PRO A 53 0.48 -17.45 -6.06
CA PRO A 53 1.84 -17.98 -6.16
C PRO A 53 2.08 -18.71 -7.48
N ARG A 54 3.21 -18.45 -8.14
CA ARG A 54 3.67 -19.23 -9.32
C ARG A 54 4.82 -20.17 -8.95
N LEU A 55 5.53 -19.87 -7.88
CA LEU A 55 6.58 -20.68 -7.28
C LEU A 55 6.20 -21.03 -5.84
N ALA A 56 6.73 -22.15 -5.33
CA ALA A 56 6.49 -22.57 -3.94
C ALA A 56 6.99 -21.57 -2.89
N SER A 57 7.98 -20.75 -3.24
CA SER A 57 8.51 -19.69 -2.38
C SER A 57 7.68 -18.40 -2.41
N ASP A 58 6.78 -18.22 -3.38
CA ASP A 58 6.06 -16.96 -3.50
C ASP A 58 5.04 -16.80 -2.36
N ALA A 59 5.03 -15.63 -1.73
CA ALA A 59 4.01 -15.17 -0.83
C ALA A 59 3.41 -13.85 -1.38
N CYS A 60 2.14 -13.89 -1.80
CA CYS A 60 1.53 -12.83 -2.60
C CYS A 60 0.76 -11.78 -1.77
N GLY A 61 1.03 -11.64 -0.47
CA GLY A 61 0.27 -10.72 0.37
C GLY A 61 -1.17 -11.15 0.62
N TYR A 62 -2.03 -10.20 0.98
CA TYR A 62 -3.39 -10.46 1.44
C TYR A 62 -4.35 -10.67 0.27
N ALA A 63 -4.32 -9.77 -0.73
CA ALA A 63 -5.11 -9.94 -1.95
C ALA A 63 -4.26 -10.14 -3.22
N GLY A 64 -2.95 -9.97 -3.14
CA GLY A 64 -2.06 -9.94 -4.31
C GLY A 64 -1.09 -8.77 -4.21
N ILE A 65 -0.11 -8.74 -5.11
CA ILE A 65 0.88 -7.66 -5.20
C ILE A 65 0.68 -6.93 -6.53
N LEU A 66 0.59 -5.61 -6.44
CA LEU A 66 0.70 -4.68 -7.57
C LEU A 66 2.09 -4.04 -7.53
N LEU A 67 2.91 -4.26 -8.55
CA LEU A 67 4.20 -3.61 -8.75
C LEU A 67 4.04 -2.50 -9.79
N VAL A 68 4.49 -1.30 -9.46
CA VAL A 68 4.46 -0.12 -10.33
C VAL A 68 5.88 0.42 -10.50
N CYS A 69 6.31 0.62 -11.73
CA CYS A 69 7.44 1.50 -12.04
C CYS A 69 6.89 2.92 -12.19
N ALA A 70 7.04 3.75 -11.15
CA ALA A 70 6.45 5.08 -11.12
C ALA A 70 7.21 6.05 -12.04
N PHE A 71 6.62 7.23 -12.26
CA PHE A 71 7.20 8.26 -13.13
C PHE A 71 8.51 8.85 -12.61
N ASP A 72 8.84 8.67 -11.33
CA ASP A 72 10.14 8.99 -10.73
C ASP A 72 11.22 7.92 -11.00
N GLY A 73 10.88 6.86 -11.73
CA GLY A 73 11.75 5.72 -12.02
C GLY A 73 11.94 4.75 -10.85
N GLN A 74 11.24 4.95 -9.73
CA GLN A 74 11.28 4.04 -8.59
C GLN A 74 10.22 2.93 -8.73
N TYR A 75 10.47 1.83 -8.04
CA TYR A 75 9.53 0.71 -7.97
C TYR A 75 8.78 0.73 -6.64
N TYR A 76 7.46 0.68 -6.73
CA TYR A 76 6.56 0.62 -5.58
C TYR A 76 5.73 -0.65 -5.66
N ALA A 77 5.56 -1.31 -4.52
CA ALA A 77 4.71 -2.49 -4.40
C ALA A 77 3.58 -2.21 -3.41
N PHE A 78 2.36 -2.58 -3.80
CA PHE A 78 1.15 -2.40 -2.99
C PHE A 78 0.41 -3.73 -2.85
N ASP A 79 -0.26 -3.92 -1.71
CA ASP A 79 -1.28 -4.96 -1.63
C ASP A 79 -2.47 -4.55 -2.51
N MET A 80 -3.03 -5.52 -3.25
CA MET A 80 -4.16 -5.26 -4.14
C MET A 80 -5.51 -5.12 -3.41
N ALA A 81 -5.57 -5.34 -2.10
CA ALA A 81 -6.81 -5.24 -1.34
C ALA A 81 -7.33 -3.81 -1.29
N CYS A 82 -8.62 -3.62 -1.51
CA CYS A 82 -9.27 -2.35 -1.22
C CYS A 82 -9.14 -2.03 0.28
N PRO A 83 -8.56 -0.89 0.67
CA PRO A 83 -8.38 -0.55 2.08
C PRO A 83 -9.69 -0.25 2.80
N HIS A 84 -10.75 0.12 2.07
CA HIS A 84 -12.08 0.33 2.65
C HIS A 84 -12.78 -0.98 3.00
N GLU A 85 -12.83 -1.91 2.04
CA GLU A 85 -13.49 -3.21 2.22
C GLU A 85 -12.66 -4.20 3.04
N ALA A 86 -11.33 -4.08 2.97
CA ALA A 86 -10.36 -4.93 3.66
C ALA A 86 -10.61 -6.44 3.48
N GLN A 87 -11.00 -6.86 2.28
CA GLN A 87 -11.30 -8.24 1.92
C GLN A 87 -10.38 -8.73 0.81
N PRO A 88 -9.88 -9.97 0.87
CA PRO A 88 -8.92 -10.48 -0.12
C PRO A 88 -9.56 -10.71 -1.49
N SER A 89 -10.88 -10.83 -1.56
CA SER A 89 -11.67 -10.94 -2.79
C SER A 89 -12.02 -9.58 -3.41
N LYS A 90 -11.87 -8.48 -2.67
CA LYS A 90 -12.22 -7.11 -3.09
C LYS A 90 -10.95 -6.36 -3.47
N ARG A 91 -10.52 -6.54 -4.72
CA ARG A 91 -9.27 -5.97 -5.24
C ARG A 91 -9.51 -4.64 -5.92
N ILE A 92 -8.49 -3.78 -5.90
CA ILE A 92 -8.38 -2.66 -6.83
C ILE A 92 -8.17 -3.17 -8.26
N ASP A 93 -8.67 -2.42 -9.23
CA ASP A 93 -8.37 -2.63 -10.64
C ASP A 93 -6.92 -2.24 -10.95
N LEU A 94 -6.41 -2.69 -12.10
CA LEU A 94 -5.11 -2.26 -12.56
C LEU A 94 -5.11 -0.74 -12.80
N PRO A 95 -4.01 -0.04 -12.50
CA PRO A 95 -3.87 1.38 -12.74
C PRO A 95 -4.17 1.77 -14.19
N ASP A 96 -4.76 2.95 -14.36
CA ASP A 96 -4.88 3.62 -15.65
C ASP A 96 -3.54 4.21 -16.14
N GLU A 97 -3.56 4.89 -17.29
CA GLU A 97 -2.39 5.57 -17.87
C GLU A 97 -1.78 6.65 -16.96
N SER A 98 -2.55 7.13 -15.97
CA SER A 98 -2.10 8.10 -14.96
C SER A 98 -1.58 7.43 -13.68
N LEU A 99 -1.46 6.09 -13.69
CA LEU A 99 -1.10 5.26 -12.54
C LEU A 99 -2.09 5.36 -11.36
N ASN A 100 -3.36 5.66 -11.64
CA ASN A 100 -4.42 5.61 -10.63
C ASN A 100 -5.09 4.25 -10.62
N ALA A 101 -5.04 3.55 -9.49
CA ALA A 101 -5.80 2.32 -9.25
C ALA A 101 -7.06 2.61 -8.42
N THR A 102 -8.20 2.07 -8.85
CA THR A 102 -9.51 2.29 -8.21
C THR A 102 -10.13 0.98 -7.74
N CYS A 103 -10.87 1.02 -6.64
CA CYS A 103 -11.71 -0.10 -6.23
C CYS A 103 -13.04 -0.03 -7.01
N PRO A 104 -13.46 -1.08 -7.73
CA PRO A 104 -14.73 -1.08 -8.44
C PRO A 104 -15.96 -1.22 -7.52
N HIS A 105 -15.75 -1.26 -6.20
CA HIS A 105 -16.81 -1.50 -5.21
C HIS A 105 -17.13 -0.29 -4.31
N CYS A 106 -16.27 0.73 -4.25
CA CYS A 106 -16.44 1.87 -3.35
C CYS A 106 -15.82 3.15 -3.94
#